data_AF-X6CL67-F1
#
_entry.id   AF-X6CL67-F1
#
_cell.length_a   1.000
_cell.length_b   1.000
_cell.length_c   1.000
_cell.angle_alpha   90.00
_cell.angle_beta   90.00
_cell.angle_gamma   90.00
#
_symmetry.space_group_name_H-M   'P 1'
#
loop_
_entity.id
_entity.type
_entity.pdbx_description
1 polymer ?
#
loop_
_entity_poly.entity_id
_entity_poly.type
_entity_poly.pdbx_seq_one_letter_code
_entity_poly.pdbx_strand_id
1 'polypeptide(L)'
;MAPKLNEWASMAAHSYGLYSGINAAISRAHDKSAPIVTHADHLRTETALLCIVRLFATIDRDSQISLQSVNRFLKLPNSPHELATAYAASNDRAQIEAAMKACKAGIDRFNKYYSTIDWNAIGRMQSFRNSAIAHITWGEVRKFVTHGELETLVEIVGRLAGETTLMTSGLNNWPHEHQEIAHDDAKHKWDAIFAADHRDVIDY
;
A
#
# COMPACT_ATOMS: atom_id res chain seq x y z
N MET A 1 -5.64 10.34 13.44
CA MET A 1 -5.99 9.79 12.11
C MET A 1 -4.75 9.55 11.25
N ALA A 2 -3.93 10.57 10.99
CA ALA A 2 -2.77 10.46 10.09
C ALA A 2 -1.76 9.35 10.44
N PRO A 3 -1.32 9.15 11.71
CA PRO A 3 -0.37 8.08 12.04
C PRO A 3 -0.93 6.68 11.72
N LYS A 4 -2.22 6.46 11.98
CA LYS A 4 -2.88 5.17 11.75
C LYS A 4 -3.07 4.88 10.25
N LEU A 5 -3.41 5.90 9.46
CA LEU A 5 -3.50 5.77 8.00
C LEU A 5 -2.14 5.49 7.36
N ASN A 6 -1.09 6.13 7.86
CA ASN A 6 0.28 5.85 7.41
C ASN A 6 0.67 4.41 7.74
N GLU A 7 0.46 3.96 8.98
CA GLU A 7 0.71 2.56 9.39
C GLU A 7 -0.01 1.57 8.48
N TRP A 8 -1.30 1.75 8.21
CA TRP A 8 -2.06 0.85 7.34
C TRP A 8 -1.60 0.89 5.89
N ALA A 9 -1.28 2.07 5.35
CA ALA A 9 -0.70 2.20 4.02
C ALA A 9 0.67 1.54 3.93
N SER A 10 1.52 1.68 4.94
CA SER A 10 2.83 1.02 5.03
C SER A 10 2.70 -0.50 5.11
N MET A 11 1.71 -1.02 5.83
CA MET A 11 1.41 -2.45 5.83
C MET A 11 0.91 -2.94 4.45
N ALA A 12 0.09 -2.15 3.75
CA ALA A 12 -0.35 -2.48 2.39
C ALA A 12 0.84 -2.51 1.42
N ALA A 13 1.69 -1.48 1.48
CA ALA A 13 2.93 -1.36 0.70
C ALA A 13 3.89 -2.52 0.97
N HIS A 14 4.10 -2.88 2.23
CA HIS A 14 4.92 -4.02 2.61
C HIS A 14 4.37 -5.35 2.04
N SER A 15 3.05 -5.57 2.11
CA SER A 15 2.42 -6.78 1.54
C SER A 15 2.63 -6.87 0.03
N TYR A 16 2.48 -5.74 -0.66
CA TYR A 16 2.72 -5.66 -2.09
C TYR A 16 4.19 -5.89 -2.42
N GLY A 17 5.12 -5.32 -1.64
CA GLY A 17 6.56 -5.57 -1.78
C GLY A 17 6.87 -7.07 -1.69
N LEU A 18 6.38 -7.77 -0.67
CA LEU A 18 6.52 -9.22 -0.55
C LEU A 18 5.97 -9.95 -1.80
N TYR A 19 4.74 -9.62 -2.21
CA TYR A 19 4.12 -10.20 -3.41
C TYR A 19 4.99 -9.99 -4.67
N SER A 20 5.42 -8.76 -4.91
CA SER A 20 6.21 -8.34 -6.07
C SER A 20 7.60 -9.00 -6.07
N GLY A 21 8.26 -9.06 -4.92
CA GLY A 21 9.58 -9.70 -4.78
C GLY A 21 9.53 -11.21 -5.01
N ILE A 22 8.51 -11.90 -4.45
CA ILE A 22 8.30 -13.33 -4.71
C ILE A 22 7.98 -13.55 -6.19
N ASN A 23 7.12 -12.72 -6.79
CA ASN A 23 6.78 -12.82 -8.21
C ASN A 23 8.01 -12.66 -9.12
N ALA A 24 8.90 -11.71 -8.79
CA ALA A 24 10.15 -11.50 -9.51
C ALA A 24 11.11 -12.70 -9.37
N ALA A 25 11.22 -13.28 -8.17
CA ALA A 25 12.04 -14.47 -7.95
C ALA A 25 11.48 -15.70 -8.69
N ILE A 26 10.17 -15.96 -8.59
CA ILE A 26 9.52 -17.07 -9.32
C ILE A 26 9.76 -16.92 -10.81
N SER A 27 9.69 -15.71 -11.37
CA SER A 27 9.95 -15.45 -12.80
C SER A 27 11.36 -15.87 -13.22
N ARG A 28 12.34 -15.87 -12.31
CA ARG A 28 13.73 -16.30 -12.55
C ARG A 28 14.05 -17.75 -12.18
N ALA A 29 13.17 -18.46 -11.49
CA ALA A 29 13.39 -19.87 -11.15
C ALA A 29 13.65 -20.72 -12.41
N HIS A 30 14.63 -21.63 -12.35
CA HIS A 30 15.01 -22.49 -13.48
C HIS A 30 13.92 -23.51 -13.80
N ASP A 31 13.47 -24.26 -12.80
CA ASP A 31 12.36 -25.21 -12.91
C ASP A 31 11.11 -24.63 -12.24
N LYS A 32 10.08 -24.31 -13.03
CA LYS A 32 8.80 -23.79 -12.51
C LYS A 32 7.92 -24.87 -11.87
N SER A 33 8.23 -26.15 -12.11
CA SER A 33 7.47 -27.29 -11.60
C SER A 33 7.98 -27.80 -10.25
N ALA A 34 9.15 -27.30 -9.80
CA ALA A 34 9.75 -27.68 -8.54
C ALA A 34 8.79 -27.43 -7.35
N PRO A 35 8.74 -28.33 -6.34
CA PRO A 35 7.86 -28.17 -5.18
C PRO A 35 8.09 -26.84 -4.44
N ILE A 36 9.33 -26.37 -4.37
CA ILE A 36 9.68 -25.08 -3.74
C ILE A 36 9.06 -23.88 -4.47
N VAL A 37 8.93 -23.94 -5.81
CA VAL A 37 8.27 -22.89 -6.59
C VAL A 37 6.77 -22.90 -6.34
N THR A 38 6.15 -24.07 -6.17
CA THR A 38 4.75 -24.18 -5.76
C THR A 38 4.52 -23.55 -4.38
N HIS A 39 5.42 -23.80 -3.43
CA HIS A 39 5.36 -23.18 -2.10
C HIS A 39 5.51 -21.65 -2.16
N ALA A 40 6.46 -21.15 -2.96
CA ALA A 40 6.61 -19.72 -3.20
C ALA A 40 5.33 -19.11 -3.80
N ASP A 41 4.67 -19.81 -4.73
CA ASP A 41 3.45 -19.32 -5.38
C ASP A 41 2.26 -19.21 -4.42
N HIS A 42 2.17 -20.12 -3.44
CA HIS A 42 1.20 -20.02 -2.35
C HIS A 42 1.44 -18.75 -1.50
N LEU A 43 2.68 -18.51 -1.08
CA LEU A 43 3.02 -17.32 -0.28
C LEU A 43 2.86 -16.02 -1.09
N ARG A 44 3.20 -16.04 -2.38
CA ARG A 44 2.92 -14.94 -3.33
C ARG A 44 1.43 -14.61 -3.37
N THR A 45 0.58 -15.62 -3.36
CA THR A 45 -0.88 -15.47 -3.38
C THR A 45 -1.41 -14.88 -2.08
N GLU A 46 -0.98 -15.40 -0.93
CA GLU A 46 -1.41 -14.92 0.39
C GLU A 46 -1.02 -13.46 0.63
N THR A 47 0.20 -13.08 0.25
CA THR A 47 0.69 -11.70 0.36
C THR A 47 -0.09 -10.73 -0.53
N ALA A 48 -0.49 -11.15 -1.73
CA ALA A 48 -1.36 -10.35 -2.59
C ALA A 48 -2.77 -10.16 -2.00
N LEU A 49 -3.38 -11.24 -1.46
CA LEU A 49 -4.67 -11.16 -0.76
C LEU A 49 -4.61 -10.21 0.45
N LEU A 50 -3.54 -10.32 1.24
CA LEU A 50 -3.31 -9.46 2.39
C LEU A 50 -3.15 -7.99 1.99
N CYS A 51 -2.48 -7.73 0.87
CA CYS A 51 -2.38 -6.40 0.29
C CYS A 51 -3.77 -5.83 -0.04
N ILE A 52 -4.60 -6.60 -0.75
CA ILE A 52 -5.97 -6.19 -1.14
C ILE A 52 -6.80 -5.84 0.09
N VAL A 53 -6.79 -6.68 1.13
CA VAL A 53 -7.51 -6.43 2.39
C VAL A 53 -7.03 -5.14 3.07
N ARG A 54 -5.72 -4.90 3.09
CA ARG A 54 -5.13 -3.70 3.71
C ARG A 54 -5.46 -2.43 2.91
N LEU A 55 -5.47 -2.51 1.58
CA LEU A 55 -5.92 -1.40 0.72
C LEU A 55 -7.38 -1.06 0.98
N PHE A 56 -8.24 -2.07 1.16
CA PHE A 56 -9.63 -1.84 1.53
C PHE A 56 -9.78 -1.10 2.83
N ALA A 57 -9.13 -1.59 3.88
CA ALA A 57 -9.18 -0.95 5.20
C ALA A 57 -8.71 0.52 5.14
N THR A 58 -7.75 0.83 4.26
CA THR A 58 -7.18 2.18 4.13
C THR A 58 -8.08 3.13 3.32
N ILE A 59 -8.80 2.63 2.31
CA ILE A 59 -9.65 3.43 1.40
C ILE A 59 -11.12 3.45 1.84
N ASP A 60 -11.54 2.60 2.79
CA ASP A 60 -12.94 2.34 3.09
C ASP A 60 -13.81 3.60 3.27
N ARG A 61 -14.94 3.63 2.57
CA ARG A 61 -15.86 4.78 2.51
C ARG A 61 -16.56 5.03 3.84
N ASP A 62 -16.90 3.96 4.53
CA ASP A 62 -17.75 3.96 5.73
C ASP A 62 -16.94 4.07 7.03
N SER A 63 -15.62 3.91 6.95
CA SER A 63 -14.72 4.06 8.10
C SER A 63 -14.50 5.53 8.47
N GLN A 64 -14.50 5.83 9.77
CA GLN A 64 -14.11 7.14 10.29
C GLN A 64 -12.62 7.46 10.05
N ILE A 65 -11.79 6.42 9.89
CA ILE A 65 -10.35 6.54 9.60
C ILE A 65 -10.12 5.91 8.23
N SER A 66 -10.10 6.74 7.18
CA SER A 66 -9.81 6.31 5.81
C SER A 66 -9.33 7.49 4.94
N LEU A 67 -8.75 7.18 3.78
CA LEU A 67 -8.39 8.20 2.78
C LEU A 67 -9.62 8.94 2.23
N GLN A 68 -10.79 8.29 2.18
CA GLN A 68 -12.04 8.97 1.83
C GLN A 68 -12.48 9.95 2.93
N SER A 69 -12.30 9.59 4.21
CA SER A 69 -12.52 10.52 5.34
C SER A 69 -11.58 11.72 5.29
N VAL A 70 -10.30 11.51 4.97
CA VAL A 70 -9.34 12.62 4.72
C VAL A 70 -9.85 13.51 3.60
N ASN A 71 -10.20 12.96 2.45
CA ASN A 71 -10.71 13.75 1.32
C ASN A 71 -11.97 14.56 1.67
N ARG A 72 -12.89 14.00 2.45
CA ARG A 72 -14.07 14.73 2.96
C ARG A 72 -13.66 15.90 3.85
N PHE A 73 -12.73 15.66 4.78
CA PHE A 73 -12.19 16.69 5.66
C PHE A 73 -11.50 17.82 4.88
N LEU A 74 -10.67 17.49 3.88
CA LEU A 74 -9.94 18.47 3.07
C LEU A 74 -10.85 19.39 2.23
N LYS A 75 -12.12 19.03 2.04
CA LYS A 75 -13.11 19.87 1.37
C LYS A 75 -13.77 20.90 2.31
N LEU A 76 -13.55 20.81 3.62
CA LEU A 76 -14.08 21.77 4.57
C LEU A 76 -13.29 23.10 4.46
N PRO A 77 -13.97 24.27 4.51
CA PRO A 77 -13.32 25.58 4.37
C PRO A 77 -12.18 25.83 5.37
N ASN A 78 -12.31 25.32 6.60
CA ASN A 78 -11.35 25.53 7.68
C ASN A 78 -10.22 24.50 7.72
N SER A 79 -10.27 23.45 6.89
CA SER A 79 -9.29 22.36 6.93
C SER A 79 -7.83 22.81 6.78
N PRO A 80 -7.46 23.82 5.95
CA PRO A 80 -6.06 24.24 5.86
C PRO A 80 -5.54 24.86 7.17
N HIS A 81 -6.41 25.59 7.88
CA HIS A 81 -6.05 26.22 9.16
C HIS A 81 -5.86 25.18 10.27
N GLU A 82 -6.77 24.21 10.34
CA GLU A 82 -6.65 23.09 11.28
C GLU A 82 -5.38 22.28 11.04
N LEU A 83 -5.05 22.00 9.76
CA LEU A 83 -3.80 21.31 9.40
C LEU A 83 -2.56 22.12 9.75
N ALA A 84 -2.55 23.42 9.47
CA ALA A 84 -1.41 24.28 9.80
C ALA A 84 -1.18 24.38 11.31
N THR A 85 -2.26 24.35 12.09
CA THR A 85 -2.19 24.32 13.57
C THR A 85 -1.56 23.02 14.04
N ALA A 86 -2.00 21.87 13.50
CA ALA A 86 -1.42 20.56 13.81
C ALA A 86 0.06 20.47 13.39
N TYR A 87 0.39 20.97 12.19
CA TYR A 87 1.75 21.02 11.68
C TYR A 87 2.65 21.88 12.58
N ALA A 88 2.21 23.10 12.94
CA ALA A 88 2.99 23.98 13.81
C ALA A 88 3.18 23.37 15.21
N ALA A 89 2.16 22.71 15.76
CA ALA A 89 2.27 22.00 17.04
C ALA A 89 3.23 20.80 16.99
N SER A 90 3.42 20.19 15.81
CA SER A 90 4.36 19.08 15.61
C SER A 90 5.81 19.52 15.36
N ASN A 91 6.02 20.79 15.04
CA ASN A 91 7.31 21.34 14.67
C ASN A 91 7.51 22.67 15.39
N ASP A 92 8.22 22.63 16.52
CA ASP A 92 8.47 23.77 17.42
C ASP A 92 9.07 25.02 16.75
N ARG A 93 9.57 24.90 15.51
CA ARG A 93 10.18 25.98 14.73
C ARG A 93 9.30 26.51 13.61
N ALA A 94 8.16 25.89 13.33
CA ALA A 94 7.31 26.26 12.21
C ALA A 94 6.39 27.43 12.57
N GLN A 95 6.56 28.56 11.86
CA GLN A 95 5.60 29.65 11.92
C GLN A 95 4.29 29.24 11.24
N ILE A 96 3.14 29.65 11.80
CA ILE A 96 1.81 29.30 11.30
C ILE A 96 1.62 29.68 9.82
N GLU A 97 2.16 30.82 9.38
CA GLU A 97 2.07 31.24 7.97
C GLU A 97 2.84 30.29 7.02
N ALA A 98 4.03 29.85 7.43
CA ALA A 98 4.81 28.87 6.67
C ALA A 98 4.13 27.49 6.66
N ALA A 99 3.56 27.07 7.80
CA ALA A 99 2.77 25.86 7.92
C ALA A 99 1.54 25.90 7.00
N MET A 100 0.81 27.03 6.96
CA MET A 100 -0.32 27.24 6.05
C MET A 100 0.05 27.07 4.58
N LYS A 101 1.20 27.62 4.16
CA LYS A 101 1.70 27.47 2.78
C LYS A 101 2.03 26.00 2.47
N ALA A 102 2.70 25.31 3.39
CA ALA A 102 3.05 23.90 3.24
C ALA A 102 1.80 23.00 3.19
N CYS A 103 0.84 23.20 4.09
CA CYS A 103 -0.42 22.44 4.14
C CYS A 103 -1.24 22.64 2.85
N LYS A 104 -1.38 23.87 2.34
CA LYS A 104 -2.08 24.12 1.06
C LYS A 104 -1.44 23.36 -0.09
N ALA A 105 -0.12 23.41 -0.21
CA ALA A 105 0.60 22.65 -1.23
C ALA A 105 0.43 21.13 -1.06
N GLY A 106 0.38 20.64 0.18
CA GLY A 106 0.09 19.23 0.50
C GLY A 106 -1.33 18.81 0.11
N ILE A 107 -2.33 19.66 0.37
CA ILE A 107 -3.72 19.45 -0.05
C ILE A 107 -3.82 19.35 -1.58
N ASP A 108 -3.15 20.24 -2.30
CA ASP A 108 -3.16 20.22 -3.77
C ASP A 108 -2.56 18.91 -4.32
N ARG A 109 -1.43 18.45 -3.75
CA ARG A 109 -0.83 17.16 -4.11
C ARG A 109 -1.71 15.98 -3.74
N PHE A 110 -2.31 15.98 -2.55
CA PHE A 110 -3.26 14.96 -2.12
C PHE A 110 -4.43 14.88 -3.11
N ASN A 111 -5.07 16.00 -3.44
CA ASN A 111 -6.20 16.04 -4.35
C ASN A 111 -5.83 15.56 -5.76
N LYS A 112 -4.63 15.92 -6.23
CA LYS A 112 -4.08 15.42 -7.49
C LYS A 112 -3.99 13.89 -7.50
N TYR A 113 -3.35 13.27 -6.51
CA TYR A 113 -3.26 11.80 -6.44
C TYR A 113 -4.62 11.13 -6.19
N TYR A 114 -5.50 11.76 -5.41
CA TYR A 114 -6.81 11.21 -5.13
C TYR A 114 -7.66 11.13 -6.42
N SER A 115 -7.50 12.10 -7.32
CA SER A 115 -8.20 12.14 -8.60
C SER A 115 -7.75 11.05 -9.58
N THR A 116 -6.58 10.44 -9.38
CA THR A 116 -6.06 9.36 -10.24
C THR A 116 -6.50 7.97 -9.78
N ILE A 117 -7.23 7.86 -8.66
CA ILE A 117 -7.76 6.57 -8.21
C ILE A 117 -8.78 6.05 -9.24
N ASP A 118 -8.53 4.85 -9.78
CA ASP A 118 -9.55 4.10 -10.52
C ASP A 118 -10.55 3.48 -9.56
N TRP A 119 -11.65 4.21 -9.31
CA TRP A 119 -12.74 3.74 -8.46
C TRP A 119 -13.46 2.52 -9.02
N ASN A 120 -13.40 2.27 -10.34
CA ASN A 120 -13.98 1.06 -10.93
C ASN A 120 -13.15 -0.18 -10.57
N ALA A 121 -11.81 -0.07 -10.56
CA ALA A 121 -10.94 -1.13 -10.06
C ALA A 121 -11.25 -1.46 -8.60
N ILE A 122 -11.41 -0.44 -7.74
CA ILE A 122 -11.81 -0.62 -6.35
C ILE A 122 -13.19 -1.26 -6.23
N GLY A 123 -14.16 -0.87 -7.07
CA GLY A 123 -15.49 -1.48 -7.12
C GLY A 123 -15.45 -2.97 -7.47
N ARG A 124 -14.60 -3.38 -8.44
CA ARG A 124 -14.38 -4.80 -8.77
C ARG A 124 -13.83 -5.56 -7.57
N MET A 125 -12.93 -4.93 -6.81
CA MET A 125 -12.40 -5.48 -5.58
C MET A 125 -13.43 -5.48 -4.43
N GLN A 126 -14.45 -4.60 -4.41
CA GLN A 126 -15.43 -4.55 -3.30
C GLN A 126 -16.32 -5.81 -3.24
N SER A 127 -16.40 -6.58 -4.33
CA SER A 127 -17.00 -7.92 -4.34
C SER A 127 -16.39 -8.88 -3.30
N PHE A 128 -15.17 -8.58 -2.82
CA PHE A 128 -14.48 -9.28 -1.73
C PHE A 128 -15.07 -9.00 -0.33
N ARG A 129 -15.71 -7.84 -0.11
CA ARG A 129 -16.32 -7.48 1.19
C ARG A 129 -17.63 -8.24 1.44
N ASN A 130 -18.37 -8.50 0.36
CA ASN A 130 -19.72 -9.10 0.43
C ASN A 130 -19.71 -10.63 0.31
N SER A 131 -18.63 -11.21 -0.20
CA SER A 131 -18.44 -12.66 -0.33
C SER A 131 -17.36 -13.06 0.68
N ALA A 132 -17.72 -13.76 1.75
CA ALA A 132 -16.83 -14.08 2.86
C ALA A 132 -15.39 -14.43 2.40
N ILE A 133 -14.40 -13.69 2.92
CA ILE A 133 -12.95 -13.79 2.65
C ILE A 133 -12.45 -15.26 2.69
N ALA A 134 -13.16 -16.15 3.39
CA ALA A 134 -12.88 -17.57 3.53
C ALA A 134 -12.97 -18.42 2.24
N HIS A 135 -13.59 -17.92 1.15
CA HIS A 135 -13.80 -18.72 -0.07
C HIS A 135 -13.03 -18.24 -1.31
N ILE A 136 -12.19 -17.21 -1.17
CA ILE A 136 -11.55 -16.58 -2.33
C ILE A 136 -10.28 -17.33 -2.71
N THR A 137 -10.31 -17.98 -3.87
CA THR A 137 -9.15 -18.62 -4.49
C THR A 137 -8.36 -17.61 -5.33
N TRP A 138 -7.05 -17.84 -5.51
CA TRP A 138 -6.22 -16.98 -6.37
C TRP A 138 -6.72 -16.86 -7.81
N GLY A 139 -7.34 -17.93 -8.33
CA GLY A 139 -7.96 -17.95 -9.65
C GLY A 139 -9.13 -16.97 -9.77
N GLU A 140 -9.79 -16.62 -8.66
CA GLU A 140 -10.81 -15.59 -8.61
C GLU A 140 -10.17 -14.21 -8.50
N VAL A 141 -9.15 -14.02 -7.66
CA VAL A 141 -8.44 -12.73 -7.53
C VAL A 141 -7.91 -12.21 -8.88
N ARG A 142 -7.30 -13.10 -9.69
CA ARG A 142 -6.79 -12.75 -11.02
C ARG A 142 -7.85 -12.27 -12.01
N LYS A 143 -9.13 -12.59 -11.78
CA LYS A 143 -10.25 -12.09 -12.61
C LYS A 143 -10.64 -10.65 -12.28
N PHE A 144 -10.22 -10.14 -11.12
CA PHE A 144 -10.67 -8.85 -10.60
C PHE A 144 -9.57 -7.80 -10.51
N VAL A 145 -8.31 -8.20 -10.29
CA VAL A 145 -7.17 -7.28 -10.15
C VAL A 145 -5.92 -7.87 -10.81
N THR A 146 -5.35 -7.12 -11.75
CA THR A 146 -4.04 -7.40 -12.34
C THR A 146 -2.90 -6.91 -11.44
N HIS A 147 -1.69 -7.44 -11.64
CA HIS A 147 -0.48 -6.97 -10.93
C HIS A 147 -0.32 -5.43 -11.04
N GLY A 148 -0.44 -4.88 -12.25
CA GLY A 148 -0.27 -3.44 -12.49
C GLY A 148 -1.36 -2.58 -11.87
N GLU A 149 -2.59 -3.07 -11.77
CA GLU A 149 -3.66 -2.37 -11.04
C GLU A 149 -3.39 -2.34 -9.53
N LEU A 150 -2.90 -3.46 -8.97
CA LEU A 150 -2.55 -3.53 -7.55
C LEU A 150 -1.37 -2.61 -7.22
N GLU A 151 -0.33 -2.61 -8.06
CA GLU A 151 0.83 -1.72 -7.97
C GLU A 151 0.42 -0.26 -7.95
N THR A 152 -0.33 0.15 -8.98
CA THR A 152 -0.79 1.53 -9.14
C THR A 152 -1.62 1.97 -7.93
N LEU A 153 -2.48 1.09 -7.42
CA LEU A 153 -3.32 1.41 -6.27
C LEU A 153 -2.51 1.55 -4.98
N VAL A 154 -1.55 0.67 -4.73
CA VAL A 154 -0.64 0.74 -3.57
C VAL A 154 0.18 2.03 -3.61
N GLU A 155 0.71 2.39 -4.78
CA GLU A 155 1.45 3.64 -4.96
C GLU A 155 0.59 4.86 -4.65
N ILE A 156 -0.64 4.91 -5.16
CA ILE A 156 -1.57 6.01 -4.90
C ILE A 156 -1.90 6.08 -3.41
N VAL A 157 -2.24 4.95 -2.77
CA VAL A 157 -2.53 4.90 -1.33
C VAL A 157 -1.33 5.35 -0.50
N GLY A 158 -0.14 4.88 -0.84
CA GLY A 158 1.11 5.25 -0.18
C GLY A 158 1.38 6.75 -0.29
N ARG A 159 1.20 7.34 -1.48
CA ARG A 159 1.34 8.78 -1.70
C ARG A 159 0.31 9.58 -0.90
N LEU A 160 -0.96 9.17 -0.90
CA LEU A 160 -2.01 9.86 -0.16
C LEU A 160 -1.77 9.85 1.35
N ALA A 161 -1.36 8.69 1.91
CA ALA A 161 -1.03 8.56 3.33
C ALA A 161 0.25 9.33 3.72
N GLY A 162 1.25 9.33 2.84
CA GLY A 162 2.47 10.12 3.00
C GLY A 162 2.21 11.63 2.99
N GLU A 163 1.44 12.13 2.02
CA GLU A 163 1.01 13.55 2.00
C GLU A 163 0.20 13.91 3.25
N THR A 164 -0.68 13.00 3.70
CA THR A 164 -1.47 13.20 4.92
C THR A 164 -0.57 13.33 6.15
N THR A 165 0.51 12.57 6.21
CA THR A 165 1.49 12.63 7.30
C THR A 165 2.31 13.90 7.20
N LEU A 166 2.85 14.20 6.03
CA LEU A 166 3.65 15.40 5.80
C LEU A 166 2.87 16.69 6.14
N MET A 167 1.60 16.78 5.74
CA MET A 167 0.78 17.96 6.01
C MET A 167 0.32 18.10 7.47
N THR A 168 0.38 17.02 8.26
CA THR A 168 -0.05 17.04 9.67
C THR A 168 1.10 17.07 10.67
N SER A 169 2.27 16.54 10.31
CA SER A 169 3.42 16.42 11.21
C SER A 169 4.75 16.93 10.64
N GLY A 170 4.80 17.29 9.35
CA GLY A 170 6.06 17.63 8.68
C GLY A 170 7.02 16.45 8.48
N LEU A 171 6.63 15.23 8.89
CA LEU A 171 7.49 14.05 8.79
C LEU A 171 7.45 13.44 7.38
N ASN A 172 8.64 13.12 6.88
CA ASN A 172 8.86 12.47 5.58
C ASN A 172 8.82 10.94 5.72
N ASN A 173 7.69 10.40 6.17
CA ASN A 173 7.52 8.96 6.41
C ASN A 173 6.67 8.33 5.29
N TRP A 174 7.30 7.99 4.17
CA TRP A 174 6.57 7.52 2.98
C TRP A 174 6.37 6.01 3.00
N PRO A 175 5.12 5.52 2.89
CA PRO A 175 4.82 4.09 2.81
C PRO A 175 5.57 3.32 1.70
N HIS A 176 5.95 4.02 0.63
CA HIS A 176 6.74 3.50 -0.49
C HIS A 176 8.04 2.81 -0.05
N GLU A 177 8.74 3.33 0.96
CA GLU A 177 10.00 2.75 1.43
C GLU A 177 9.80 1.32 1.96
N HIS A 178 8.65 1.05 2.57
CA HIS A 178 8.31 -0.29 3.05
C HIS A 178 8.01 -1.28 1.92
N GLN A 179 7.56 -0.80 0.75
CA GLN A 179 7.36 -1.61 -0.44
C GLN A 179 8.71 -2.03 -1.04
N GLU A 180 9.65 -1.09 -1.22
CA GLU A 180 10.96 -1.36 -1.79
C GLU A 180 11.76 -2.35 -0.94
N ILE A 181 11.86 -2.09 0.37
CA ILE A 181 12.58 -2.97 1.30
C ILE A 181 11.99 -4.38 1.28
N ALA A 182 10.66 -4.51 1.37
CA ALA A 182 10.00 -5.80 1.36
C ALA A 182 10.16 -6.55 0.03
N HIS A 183 10.16 -5.82 -1.09
CA HIS A 183 10.45 -6.39 -2.41
C HIS A 183 11.85 -6.98 -2.44
N ASP A 184 12.86 -6.20 -2.09
CA ASP A 184 14.26 -6.62 -2.16
C ASP A 184 14.54 -7.79 -1.22
N ASP A 185 14.05 -7.73 0.02
CA ASP A 185 14.21 -8.81 1.00
C ASP A 185 13.56 -10.11 0.52
N ALA A 186 12.31 -10.06 0.05
CA ALA A 186 11.61 -11.24 -0.44
C ALA A 186 12.29 -11.82 -1.68
N LYS A 187 12.65 -10.95 -2.63
CA LYS A 187 13.33 -11.32 -3.87
C LYS A 187 14.66 -12.00 -3.59
N HIS A 188 15.50 -11.38 -2.74
CA HIS A 188 16.80 -11.92 -2.38
C HIS A 188 16.67 -13.29 -1.68
N LYS A 189 15.74 -13.40 -0.73
CA LYS A 189 15.47 -14.66 -0.02
C LYS A 189 15.06 -15.78 -0.97
N TRP A 190 14.11 -15.53 -1.87
CA TRP A 190 13.62 -16.56 -2.78
C TRP A 190 14.59 -16.90 -3.91
N ASP A 191 15.33 -15.91 -4.43
CA ASP A 191 16.42 -16.18 -5.37
C ASP A 191 17.46 -17.14 -4.73
N ALA A 192 17.82 -16.92 -3.46
CA ALA A 192 18.76 -17.78 -2.74
C ALA A 192 18.21 -19.20 -2.52
N ILE A 193 16.92 -19.32 -2.18
CA ILE A 193 16.24 -20.62 -2.02
C ILE A 193 16.21 -21.37 -3.35
N PHE A 194 15.81 -20.74 -4.46
CA PHE A 194 15.79 -21.40 -5.77
C PHE A 194 17.19 -21.78 -6.27
N ALA A 195 18.21 -20.98 -5.95
CA ALA A 195 19.59 -21.34 -6.26
C ALA A 195 20.11 -22.50 -5.40
N ALA A 196 19.60 -22.69 -4.18
CA ALA A 196 19.93 -23.86 -3.35
C ALA A 196 19.20 -25.12 -3.84
N ASP A 197 17.93 -25.00 -4.21
CA ASP A 197 17.14 -26.07 -4.83
C ASP A 197 17.78 -26.58 -6.11
N HIS A 198 18.19 -25.68 -7.01
CA HIS A 198 18.90 -26.04 -8.24
C HIS A 198 20.25 -26.75 -8.00
N ARG A 199 20.82 -26.63 -6.80
CA ARG A 199 22.06 -27.32 -6.41
C ARG A 199 21.79 -28.59 -5.59
N ASP A 200 20.52 -29.02 -5.48
CA ASP A 200 20.08 -30.16 -4.68
C ASP A 200 20.50 -30.08 -3.20
N VAL A 201 20.49 -28.86 -2.62
CA VAL A 201 20.91 -28.59 -1.23
C VAL A 201 19.72 -28.41 -0.28
N ILE A 202 18.48 -28.58 -0.77
CA ILE A 202 17.26 -28.50 0.03
C ILE A 202 16.70 -29.92 0.20
N ASP A 203 16.67 -30.41 1.44
CA ASP A 203 15.91 -31.60 1.81
C ASP A 203 14.44 -31.23 2.00
N TYR A 204 13.56 -32.01 1.37
CA TYR A 204 12.10 -31.84 1.37
C TYR A 204 11.40 -32.67 2.46
#